data_AF-A0A942YJ93-F1
#
_entry.id   AF-A0A942YJ93-F1
#
_cell.length_a   1.000
_cell.length_b   1.000
_cell.length_c   1.000
_cell.angle_alpha   90.00
_cell.angle_beta   90.00
_cell.angle_gamma   90.00
#
_symmetry.space_group_name_H-M   'P 1'
#
loop_
_entity.id
_entity.type
_entity.pdbx_description
1 polymer ?
#
loop_
_entity_poly.entity_id
_entity_poly.type
_entity_poly.pdbx_seq_one_letter_code
_entity_poly.pdbx_strand_id
1 'polypeptide(L)'
;MEFNLGNGISIHLSPLHITIIAIIIIVLLVRWSKQLETRRFTIFFYFLISAYIASIYSQTTKNGVFELWLPVGFIFISIYLDGNKKCHPAKVKASILGLSIALYQLIVHYI
;
A
#
# COMPACT_ATOMS: atom_id res chain seq x y z
N MET A 1 -19.47 2.69 -12.52
CA MET A 1 -20.36 3.36 -13.50
C MET A 1 -19.49 3.78 -14.66
N GLU A 2 -19.82 3.33 -15.86
CA GLU A 2 -19.10 3.73 -17.07
C GLU A 2 -19.68 5.04 -17.58
N PHE A 3 -18.84 6.08 -17.65
CA PHE A 3 -19.21 7.34 -18.30
C PHE A 3 -18.63 7.33 -19.71
N ASN A 4 -19.52 7.16 -20.70
CA ASN A 4 -19.18 7.31 -22.11
C ASN A 4 -19.25 8.79 -22.48
N LEU A 5 -18.10 9.40 -22.77
CA LEU A 5 -18.02 10.82 -23.15
C LEU A 5 -18.11 11.05 -24.67
N GLY A 6 -18.51 10.01 -25.43
CA GLY A 6 -18.44 10.02 -26.89
C GLY A 6 -17.00 9.85 -27.41
N ASN A 7 -16.87 9.48 -28.68
CA ASN A 7 -15.58 9.26 -29.37
C ASN A 7 -14.72 8.07 -28.87
N GLY A 8 -15.35 7.03 -28.30
CA GLY A 8 -14.67 5.81 -27.88
C GLY A 8 -13.88 5.91 -26.56
N ILE A 9 -14.02 7.02 -25.83
CA ILE A 9 -13.35 7.23 -24.55
C ILE A 9 -14.34 6.92 -23.41
N SER A 10 -14.15 5.75 -22.80
CA SER A 10 -14.89 5.33 -21.60
C SER A 10 -14.06 5.63 -20.35
N ILE A 11 -14.52 6.55 -19.50
CA ILE A 11 -13.90 6.78 -18.20
C ILE A 11 -14.51 5.79 -17.21
N HIS A 12 -13.74 4.77 -16.85
CA HIS A 12 -14.12 3.84 -15.79
C HIS A 12 -13.85 4.49 -14.44
N LEU A 13 -14.90 5.10 -13.86
CA LEU A 13 -14.79 5.67 -12.53
C LEU A 13 -14.67 4.51 -11.55
N SER A 14 -13.50 4.42 -10.90
CA SER A 14 -13.29 3.48 -9.79
C SER A 14 -14.43 3.65 -8.79
N PRO A 15 -14.93 2.56 -8.18
CA PRO A 15 -16.03 2.63 -7.24
C PRO A 15 -15.82 3.74 -6.19
N LEU A 16 -16.86 4.54 -5.94
CA LEU A 16 -16.78 5.74 -5.08
C LEU A 16 -16.15 5.46 -3.70
N HIS A 17 -16.30 4.26 -3.19
CA HIS A 17 -15.67 3.86 -1.93
C HIS A 17 -14.13 3.83 -2.03
N ILE A 18 -13.57 3.36 -3.14
CA ILE A 18 -12.10 3.30 -3.35
C ILE A 18 -11.53 4.72 -3.41
N THR A 19 -12.21 5.63 -4.12
CA THR A 19 -11.74 7.02 -4.24
C THR A 19 -11.79 7.76 -2.89
N ILE A 20 -12.85 7.55 -2.09
CA ILE A 20 -12.95 8.11 -0.73
C ILE A 20 -11.81 7.58 0.16
N ILE A 21 -11.55 6.27 0.14
CA ILE A 21 -10.46 5.66 0.93
C ILE A 21 -9.10 6.22 0.50
N ALA A 22 -8.85 6.35 -0.81
CA ALA A 22 -7.62 6.93 -1.32
C ALA A 22 -7.41 8.38 -0.85
N ILE A 23 -8.46 9.21 -0.86
CA ILE A 23 -8.41 10.58 -0.35
C ILE A 23 -8.06 10.59 1.15
N ILE A 24 -8.69 9.73 1.95
CA ILE A 24 -8.41 9.61 3.39
C ILE A 24 -6.93 9.25 3.63
N ILE A 25 -6.40 8.27 2.89
CA ILE A 25 -4.98 7.86 2.97
C ILE A 25 -4.06 9.05 2.65
N ILE A 26 -4.32 9.76 1.56
CA ILE A 26 -3.53 10.92 1.15
C ILE A 26 -3.54 12.01 2.24
N VAL A 27 -4.72 12.33 2.79
CA VAL A 27 -4.86 13.33 3.86
C VAL A 27 -4.08 12.92 5.11
N LEU A 28 -4.14 11.64 5.51
CA LEU A 28 -3.36 11.12 6.64
C LEU A 28 -1.85 11.22 6.39
N LEU A 29 -1.38 10.83 5.20
CA LEU A 29 0.03 10.90 4.83
C LEU A 29 0.54 12.35 4.83
N VAL A 30 -0.23 13.28 4.26
CA VAL A 30 0.11 14.72 4.28
C VAL A 30 0.16 15.25 5.71
N ARG A 31 -0.79 14.86 6.57
CA ARG A 31 -0.82 15.28 7.97
C ARG A 31 0.38 14.76 8.75
N TRP A 32 0.75 13.50 8.58
CA TRP A 32 1.94 12.93 9.22
C TRP A 32 3.23 13.51 8.65
N SER A 33 3.26 13.82 7.35
CA SER A 33 4.42 14.42 6.68
C SER A 33 4.80 15.76 7.30
N LYS A 34 3.80 16.57 7.68
CA LYS A 34 4.01 17.84 8.40
C LYS A 34 4.62 17.67 9.80
N GLN A 35 4.53 16.49 10.42
CA GLN A 35 5.13 16.22 11.73
C GLN A 35 6.64 16.01 11.65
N LEU A 36 7.20 15.80 10.45
CA LEU A 36 8.63 15.73 10.25
C LEU A 36 9.18 17.12 9.90
N GLU A 37 10.08 17.60 10.74
CA GLU A 37 10.75 18.88 10.59
C GLU A 37 11.73 18.87 9.40
N THR A 38 12.31 17.70 9.10
CA THR A 38 13.18 17.45 7.95
C THR A 38 12.64 16.30 7.08
N ARG A 39 12.74 16.46 5.75
CA ARG A 39 12.45 15.39 4.75
C ARG A 39 11.01 14.85 4.76
N ARG A 40 10.04 15.78 4.63
CA ARG A 40 8.58 15.54 4.57
C ARG A 40 8.15 14.39 3.64
N PHE A 41 8.80 14.23 2.49
CA PHE A 41 8.45 13.19 1.52
C PHE A 41 8.80 11.76 1.97
N THR A 42 9.67 11.58 2.96
CA THR A 42 10.12 10.24 3.37
C THR A 42 8.96 9.37 3.89
N ILE A 43 7.92 9.96 4.47
CA ILE A 43 6.72 9.23 4.93
C ILE A 43 6.01 8.51 3.79
N PHE A 44 5.93 9.15 2.62
CA PHE A 44 5.32 8.53 1.44
C PHE A 44 6.11 7.30 0.99
N PHE A 45 7.45 7.34 1.07
CA PHE A 45 8.27 6.17 0.77
C PHE A 45 8.10 5.04 1.80
N TYR A 46 8.03 5.36 3.10
CA TYR A 46 7.73 4.35 4.12
C TYR A 46 6.39 3.66 3.86
N PHE A 47 5.35 4.44 3.53
CA PHE A 47 4.04 3.90 3.15
C PHE A 47 4.10 3.06 1.88
N LEU A 48 4.67 3.59 0.80
CA LEU A 48 4.70 2.95 -0.52
C LEU A 48 5.47 1.63 -0.48
N ILE A 49 6.65 1.64 0.15
CA ILE A 49 7.45 0.43 0.32
C ILE A 49 6.67 -0.55 1.20
N SER A 50 6.07 -0.12 2.31
CA SER A 50 5.32 -1.03 3.19
C SER A 50 4.08 -1.63 2.53
N ALA A 51 3.47 -0.95 1.57
CA ALA A 51 2.32 -1.45 0.81
C ALA A 51 2.71 -2.47 -0.27
N TYR A 52 3.99 -2.71 -0.50
CA TYR A 52 4.46 -3.63 -1.54
C TYR A 52 4.30 -5.09 -1.12
N ILE A 53 3.55 -5.84 -1.94
CA ILE A 53 3.42 -7.30 -1.88
C ILE A 53 4.21 -7.94 -3.01
N ALA A 54 4.78 -9.11 -2.74
CA ALA A 54 5.49 -9.90 -3.75
C ALA A 54 5.19 -11.39 -3.56
N SER A 55 5.17 -12.12 -4.68
CA SER A 55 5.15 -13.58 -4.67
C SER A 55 6.53 -14.10 -4.25
N ILE A 56 6.57 -14.85 -3.15
CA ILE A 56 7.80 -15.45 -2.61
C ILE A 56 7.94 -16.93 -2.99
N TYR A 57 6.87 -17.54 -3.48
CA TYR A 57 6.83 -18.94 -3.86
C TYR A 57 5.77 -19.14 -4.94
N SER A 58 6.12 -19.85 -5.99
CA SER A 58 5.18 -20.25 -7.03
C SER A 58 5.39 -21.74 -7.29
N GLN A 59 4.31 -22.50 -7.31
CA GLN A 59 4.33 -23.92 -7.61
C GLN A 59 3.21 -24.26 -8.59
N THR A 60 3.60 -24.84 -9.73
CA THR A 60 2.65 -25.41 -10.68
C THR A 60 2.20 -26.77 -10.17
N THR A 61 0.90 -26.92 -9.97
CA THR A 61 0.25 -28.16 -9.59
C THR A 61 -0.63 -28.65 -10.75
N LYS A 62 -1.09 -29.91 -10.67
CA LYS A 62 -2.04 -30.47 -11.64
C LYS A 62 -3.37 -29.70 -11.73
N ASN A 63 -3.69 -28.90 -10.70
CA ASN A 63 -4.95 -28.16 -10.58
C ASN A 63 -4.79 -26.65 -10.86
N GLY A 64 -3.58 -26.19 -11.20
CA GLY A 64 -3.28 -24.77 -11.43
C GLY A 64 -1.97 -24.32 -10.81
N VAL A 65 -1.67 -23.02 -10.91
CA VAL A 65 -0.48 -22.40 -10.31
C VAL A 65 -0.86 -21.84 -8.94
N PHE A 66 -0.19 -22.33 -7.89
CA PHE A 66 -0.28 -21.77 -6.55
C PHE A 66 0.83 -20.74 -6.35
N GLU A 67 0.48 -19.52 -5.95
CA GLU A 67 1.44 -18.47 -5.62
C GLU A 67 1.24 -18.01 -4.18
N LEU A 68 2.32 -17.95 -3.41
CA LEU A 68 2.33 -17.40 -2.06
C LEU A 68 2.86 -15.98 -2.10
N TRP A 69 1.94 -15.03 -2.03
CA TRP A 69 2.18 -13.61 -1.87
C TRP A 69 2.35 -13.22 -0.40
N LEU A 70 3.35 -12.38 -0.12
CA LEU A 70 3.63 -11.80 1.20
C LEU A 70 3.84 -10.28 1.12
N PRO A 71 3.58 -9.53 2.21
CA PRO A 71 3.84 -8.10 2.31
C PRO A 71 5.33 -7.84 2.59
N VAL A 72 6.19 -8.23 1.64
CA VAL A 72 7.65 -8.19 1.78
C VAL A 72 8.15 -6.78 2.09
N GLY A 73 7.52 -5.77 1.51
CA GLY A 73 7.90 -4.38 1.73
C GLY A 73 7.71 -3.92 3.19
N PHE A 74 6.64 -4.35 3.86
CA PHE A 74 6.45 -4.06 5.29
C PHE A 74 7.48 -4.79 6.15
N ILE A 75 7.80 -6.05 5.83
CA ILE A 75 8.82 -6.82 6.55
C ILE A 75 10.16 -6.08 6.49
N PHE A 76 10.56 -5.65 5.29
CA PHE A 76 11.80 -4.90 5.08
C PHE A 76 11.84 -3.59 5.89
N ILE A 77 10.76 -2.81 5.83
CA ILE A 77 10.66 -1.55 6.58
C ILE A 77 10.65 -1.78 8.10
N SER A 78 10.00 -2.85 8.57
CA SER A 78 9.95 -3.18 10.00
C SER A 78 11.35 -3.48 10.54
N ILE A 79 12.14 -4.28 9.82
CA ILE A 79 13.55 -4.55 10.17
C ILE A 79 14.38 -3.25 10.17
N TYR A 80 14.17 -2.38 9.17
CA TYR A 80 14.87 -1.09 9.09
C TYR A 80 14.53 -0.16 10.27
N LEU A 81 13.27 -0.15 10.71
CA LEU A 81 12.82 0.72 11.80
C LEU A 81 13.30 0.20 13.17
N ASP A 82 13.35 -1.13 13.36
CA ASP A 82 13.83 -1.77 14.60
C ASP A 82 15.31 -1.51 14.86
N GLY A 83 16.13 -1.51 13.79
CA GLY A 83 17.56 -1.18 13.89
C GLY A 83 17.87 0.30 14.21
N ASN A 84 16.88 1.19 14.18
CA ASN A 84 17.07 2.63 14.38
C ASN A 84 16.59 3.09 15.77
N LYS A 85 17.53 3.42 16.65
CA LYS A 85 17.26 3.93 18.03
C LYS A 85 16.42 5.23 18.09
N LYS A 86 16.27 5.96 16.99
CA LYS A 86 15.48 7.22 16.91
C LYS A 86 14.36 7.10 15.87
N CYS A 87 13.50 6.11 16.05
CA CYS A 87 12.38 5.89 15.15
C CYS A 87 11.25 6.90 15.41
N HIS A 88 10.94 7.75 14.42
CA HIS A 88 9.89 8.75 14.56
C HIS A 88 8.49 8.10 14.43
N PRO A 89 7.53 8.38 15.32
CA PRO A 89 6.23 7.71 15.34
C PRO A 89 5.44 7.86 14.03
N ALA A 90 5.65 8.96 13.29
CA ALA A 90 5.03 9.16 11.98
C ALA A 90 5.46 8.13 10.92
N LYS A 91 6.72 7.64 10.99
CA LYS A 91 7.23 6.60 10.07
C LYS A 91 6.56 5.25 10.35
N VAL A 92 6.38 4.91 11.63
CA VAL A 92 5.68 3.70 12.06
C VAL A 92 4.22 3.72 11.63
N LYS A 93 3.51 4.83 11.87
CA LYS A 93 2.10 5.00 11.45
C LYS A 93 1.92 4.83 9.95
N ALA A 94 2.81 5.42 9.15
CA ALA A 94 2.77 5.27 7.69
C ALA A 94 3.05 3.83 7.23
N SER A 95 3.97 3.13 7.91
CA SER A 95 4.29 1.74 7.60
C SER A 95 3.14 0.80 7.95
N ILE A 96 2.48 1.01 9.08
CA ILE A 96 1.27 0.27 9.48
C ILE A 96 0.12 0.52 8.48
N LEU A 97 -0.05 1.77 8.03
CA LEU A 97 -1.04 2.08 6.99
C LEU A 97 -0.73 1.33 5.68
N GLY A 98 0.55 1.26 5.29
CA GLY A 98 1.00 0.46 4.15
C GLY A 98 0.70 -1.03 4.32
N LEU A 99 0.97 -1.59 5.50
CA LEU A 99 0.63 -2.98 5.83
C LEU A 99 -0.87 -3.25 5.68
N SER A 100 -1.73 -2.34 6.15
CA SER A 100 -3.18 -2.50 6.02
C SER A 100 -3.61 -2.61 4.56
N ILE A 101 -2.97 -1.85 3.66
CA ILE A 101 -3.23 -1.94 2.22
C ILE A 101 -2.68 -3.24 1.64
N ALA A 102 -1.49 -3.66 2.04
CA ALA A 102 -0.90 -4.92 1.61
C ALA A 102 -1.76 -6.13 2.04
N LEU A 103 -2.29 -6.12 3.26
CA LEU A 103 -3.22 -7.14 3.75
C LEU A 103 -4.53 -7.14 2.97
N TYR A 104 -5.09 -5.95 2.68
CA TYR A 104 -6.27 -5.85 1.83
C TYR A 104 -6.02 -6.43 0.44
N GLN A 105 -4.89 -6.11 -0.19
CA GLN A 105 -4.51 -6.68 -1.49
C GLN A 105 -4.35 -8.20 -1.43
N LEU A 106 -3.75 -8.74 -0.38
CA LEU A 106 -3.63 -10.19 -0.17
C LEU A 106 -4.99 -10.86 -0.03
N ILE A 107 -5.88 -10.30 0.79
CA ILE A 107 -7.24 -10.83 0.97
C ILE A 107 -7.97 -10.86 -0.37
N VAL A 108 -7.89 -9.78 -1.17
CA VAL A 108 -8.50 -9.71 -2.51
C VAL A 108 -7.83 -10.66 -3.51
N HIS A 109 -6.56 -11.00 -3.34
CA HIS A 109 -5.85 -11.92 -4.24
C HIS A 109 -6.24 -13.39 -4.01
N TYR A 110 -6.59 -13.76 -2.77
CA TYR A 110 -6.90 -15.15 -2.41
C TYR A 110 -8.40 -15.47 -2.28
N ILE A 111 -9.27 -14.46 -2.28
CA ILE A 111 -10.75 -14.61 -2.29
C ILE A 111 -11.24 -14.48 -3.73
#